data_AF-A0A183Q5Q9-F1
#
_entry.id   AF-A0A183Q5Q9-F1
#
_cell.length_a   1.000
_cell.length_b   1.000
_cell.length_c   1.000
_cell.angle_alpha   90.00
_cell.angle_beta   90.00
_cell.angle_gamma   90.00
#
_symmetry.space_group_name_H-M   'P 1'
#
loop_
_entity.id
_entity.type
_entity.pdbx_description
1 polymer ?
#
loop_
_entity_poly.entity_id
_entity_poly.type
_entity_poly.pdbx_seq_one_letter_code
_entity_poly.pdbx_strand_id
1 'polypeptide(L)'
;MIDASGSGDVKMKYKRCINKKHRVIETLTGRKVKVPSHWNPPDGIIRIGVKPASELFPKLLMQRLRSENRDNFWRPYIKRLAANLACDLNEAEEYLNHNLVSNHNGNKSWCFFHTFMHLSFTSNYHIFEFSVIWQLK
;
A
#
# COMPACT_ATOMS: atom_id res chain seq x y z
N MET A 1 13.95 -15.77 -39.76
CA MET A 1 13.85 -14.39 -39.24
C MET A 1 14.26 -14.42 -37.77
N ILE A 2 15.27 -13.66 -37.37
CA ILE A 2 15.77 -13.61 -35.99
C ILE A 2 15.19 -12.35 -35.34
N ASP A 3 14.63 -12.47 -34.13
CA ASP A 3 14.15 -11.32 -33.36
C ASP A 3 15.37 -10.54 -32.81
N ALA A 4 15.59 -9.34 -33.36
CA ALA A 4 16.69 -8.44 -32.99
C ALA A 4 16.25 -7.32 -32.04
N SER A 5 15.07 -7.43 -31.40
CA SER A 5 14.55 -6.40 -30.48
C SER A 5 15.25 -6.35 -29.11
N GLY A 6 16.16 -7.29 -28.82
CA GLY A 6 16.78 -7.43 -27.48
C GLY A 6 15.82 -8.00 -26.42
N SER A 7 14.65 -8.49 -26.83
CA SER A 7 13.65 -9.15 -25.96
C SER A 7 14.20 -10.36 -25.20
N GLY A 8 15.30 -10.96 -25.67
CA GLY A 8 16.03 -12.05 -25.02
C GLY A 8 17.14 -11.62 -24.07
N ASP A 9 17.54 -10.34 -24.05
CA ASP A 9 18.74 -9.92 -23.33
C ASP A 9 18.57 -9.99 -21.82
N VAL A 10 19.58 -10.50 -21.12
CA VAL A 10 19.61 -10.62 -19.67
C VAL A 10 20.77 -9.78 -19.12
N LYS A 11 20.51 -8.99 -18.08
CA LYS A 11 21.56 -8.22 -17.40
C LYS A 11 22.42 -9.15 -16.52
N MET A 12 23.52 -9.65 -17.09
CA MET A 12 24.45 -10.60 -16.46
C MET A 12 25.48 -9.94 -15.53
N LYS A 13 25.02 -9.06 -14.62
CA LYS A 13 25.91 -8.24 -13.78
C LYS A 13 26.58 -9.02 -12.64
N TYR A 14 25.98 -10.12 -12.19
CA TYR A 14 26.43 -10.81 -10.98
C TYR A 14 27.39 -11.93 -11.31
N LYS A 15 28.51 -11.98 -10.60
CA LYS A 15 29.54 -13.01 -10.74
C LYS A 15 29.42 -14.05 -9.63
N ARG A 16 29.64 -15.32 -9.96
CA ARG A 16 29.79 -16.43 -9.01
C ARG A 16 30.96 -17.30 -9.42
N CYS A 17 31.78 -17.69 -8.46
CA CYS A 17 32.88 -18.63 -8.68
C CYS A 17 32.34 -20.06 -8.63
N ILE A 18 32.75 -20.90 -9.57
CA ILE A 18 32.44 -22.32 -9.55
C ILE A 18 33.44 -23.03 -8.65
N ASN A 19 32.95 -23.68 -7.60
CA ASN A 19 33.78 -24.60 -6.83
C ASN A 19 34.00 -25.89 -7.65
N LYS A 20 35.27 -26.23 -7.92
CA LYS A 20 35.66 -27.40 -8.72
C LYS A 20 35.20 -28.73 -8.12
N LYS A 21 35.13 -28.84 -6.78
CA LYS A 21 34.66 -30.04 -6.07
C LYS A 21 33.14 -30.11 -5.98
N HIS A 22 32.48 -28.96 -5.82
CA HIS A 22 31.03 -28.85 -5.67
C HIS A 22 30.48 -27.78 -6.61
N ARG A 23 30.08 -28.20 -7.82
CA ARG A 23 29.60 -27.32 -8.89
C ARG A 23 28.14 -26.86 -8.69
N VAL A 24 27.77 -26.51 -7.46
CA VAL A 24 26.44 -26.00 -7.12
C VAL A 24 26.58 -24.52 -6.77
N ILE A 25 25.72 -23.70 -7.36
CA ILE A 25 25.64 -22.26 -7.08
C ILE A 25 24.24 -21.91 -6.63
N GLU A 26 24.14 -20.84 -5.86
CA GLU A 26 22.87 -20.19 -5.57
C GLU A 26 22.62 -19.06 -6.58
N THR A 27 21.48 -19.12 -7.25
CA THR A 27 21.01 -18.08 -8.17
C THR A 27 20.52 -16.86 -7.41
N LEU A 28 20.32 -15.75 -8.12
CA LEU A 28 19.79 -14.50 -7.53
C LEU A 28 18.35 -14.63 -6.99
N THR A 29 17.66 -15.73 -7.32
CA THR A 29 16.31 -16.05 -6.83
C THR A 29 16.34 -17.04 -5.66
N GLY A 30 17.52 -17.39 -5.12
CA GLY A 30 17.69 -18.35 -4.03
C GLY A 30 17.67 -19.83 -4.46
N ARG A 31 17.44 -20.12 -5.76
CA ARG A 31 17.48 -21.50 -6.26
C ARG A 31 18.91 -22.01 -6.31
N LYS A 32 19.13 -23.25 -5.83
CA LYS A 32 20.40 -23.97 -6.00
C LYS A 32 20.42 -24.69 -7.34
N VAL A 33 21.40 -24.41 -8.18
CA VAL A 33 21.54 -25.02 -9.51
C VAL A 33 22.91 -25.65 -9.67
N LYS A 34 22.96 -26.82 -10.30
CA LYS A 34 24.21 -27.52 -10.61
C LYS A 34 24.72 -27.05 -11.96
N VAL A 35 25.94 -26.50 -11.99
CA VAL A 35 26.61 -26.08 -13.22
C VAL A 35 27.15 -27.32 -13.95
N PRO A 36 26.79 -27.54 -15.22
CA PRO A 36 27.27 -28.69 -15.99
C PRO A 36 28.80 -28.77 -16.07
N SER A 37 29.35 -29.99 -16.08
CA SER A 37 30.81 -30.21 -16.10
C SER A 37 31.51 -29.58 -17.31
N HIS A 38 30.85 -29.58 -18.47
CA HIS A 38 31.38 -29.03 -19.71
C HIS A 38 31.44 -27.49 -19.74
N TRP A 39 30.83 -26.78 -18.79
CA TRP A 39 30.92 -25.32 -18.69
C TRP A 39 32.13 -24.93 -17.83
N ASN A 40 33.33 -24.92 -18.40
CA ASN A 40 34.55 -24.62 -17.67
C ASN A 40 35.13 -23.26 -18.09
N PRO A 41 34.61 -22.14 -17.56
CA PRO A 41 35.15 -20.82 -17.90
C PRO A 41 36.61 -20.70 -17.43
N PRO A 42 37.49 -20.06 -18.22
CA PRO A 42 38.92 -19.96 -17.90
C PRO A 42 39.21 -19.29 -16.55
N ASP A 43 38.41 -18.29 -16.18
CA ASP A 43 38.50 -17.56 -14.92
C ASP A 43 37.79 -18.27 -13.76
N GLY A 44 37.10 -19.38 -14.02
CA GLY A 44 36.26 -20.08 -13.04
C GLY A 44 35.00 -19.29 -12.63
N ILE A 45 34.68 -18.21 -13.34
CA ILE A 45 33.58 -17.32 -13.01
C ILE A 45 32.44 -17.54 -13.99
N ILE A 46 31.23 -17.65 -13.45
CA ILE A 46 30.00 -17.55 -14.23
C ILE A 46 29.27 -16.27 -13.89
N ARG A 47 28.68 -15.69 -14.92
CA ARG A 47 27.81 -14.53 -14.77
C ARG A 47 26.37 -15.01 -14.71
N ILE A 48 25.58 -14.38 -13.84
CA ILE A 48 24.18 -14.72 -13.59
C ILE A 48 23.38 -13.43 -13.69
N GLY A 49 22.19 -13.54 -14.27
CA GLY A 49 21.19 -12.49 -14.31
C GLY A 49 19.81 -13.08 -14.08
N VAL A 50 18.84 -12.20 -13.88
CA VAL A 50 17.42 -12.55 -13.76
C VAL A 50 16.67 -11.75 -14.81
N LYS A 51 15.65 -12.39 -15.38
CA LYS A 51 14.67 -11.74 -16.23
C LYS A 51 13.28 -12.09 -15.71
N PRO A 52 12.38 -11.12 -15.53
CA PRO A 52 11.03 -11.42 -15.10
C PRO A 52 10.31 -12.20 -16.21
N ALA A 53 9.53 -13.21 -15.80
CA ALA A 53 8.75 -14.04 -16.72
C ALA A 53 7.85 -13.19 -17.65
N SER A 54 7.32 -12.07 -17.15
CA SER A 54 6.47 -11.18 -17.93
C SER A 54 7.14 -10.54 -19.14
N GLU A 55 8.47 -10.48 -19.19
CA GLU A 55 9.22 -10.01 -20.35
C GLU A 55 9.52 -11.15 -21.34
N LEU A 56 9.52 -12.40 -20.88
CA LEU A 56 9.77 -13.57 -21.71
C LEU A 56 8.51 -14.01 -22.46
N PHE A 57 7.34 -13.83 -21.84
CA PHE A 57 6.07 -14.28 -22.40
C PHE A 57 5.38 -13.20 -23.25
N PRO A 58 4.57 -13.59 -24.26
CA PRO A 58 3.83 -12.65 -25.09
C PRO A 58 2.97 -11.69 -24.25
N LYS A 59 2.95 -10.41 -24.65
CA LYS A 59 2.19 -9.36 -23.94
C LYS A 59 0.71 -9.70 -23.75
N LEU A 60 0.10 -10.31 -24.76
CA LEU A 60 -1.31 -10.72 -24.72
C LEU A 60 -1.58 -11.77 -23.64
N LEU A 61 -0.68 -12.74 -23.47
CA LEU A 61 -0.78 -13.75 -22.41
C LEU A 61 -0.68 -13.10 -21.04
N MET A 62 0.30 -12.20 -20.86
CA MET A 62 0.48 -11.49 -19.59
C MET A 62 -0.71 -10.58 -19.26
N GLN A 63 -1.34 -9.97 -20.26
CA GLN A 63 -2.53 -9.15 -20.06
C GLN A 63 -3.71 -9.99 -19.57
N ARG A 64 -3.94 -11.17 -20.17
CA ARG A 64 -4.99 -12.11 -19.74
C ARG A 64 -4.78 -12.58 -18.31
N LEU A 65 -3.55 -12.97 -17.97
CA LEU A 65 -3.23 -13.42 -16.61
C LEU A 65 -3.47 -12.29 -15.57
N ARG A 66 -3.12 -11.05 -15.92
CA ARG A 66 -3.33 -9.89 -15.05
C ARG A 66 -4.80 -9.54 -14.89
N SER A 67 -5.62 -9.65 -15.95
CA SER A 67 -7.07 -9.41 -15.84
C SER A 67 -7.72 -10.47 -14.96
N GLU A 68 -7.39 -11.75 -15.19
CA GLU A 68 -7.92 -12.85 -14.38
C GLU A 68 -7.55 -12.70 -12.90
N ASN A 69 -6.28 -12.40 -12.60
CA ASN A 69 -5.86 -12.18 -11.21
C ASN A 69 -6.57 -10.99 -10.56
N ARG A 70 -6.80 -9.92 -11.33
CA ARG A 70 -7.53 -8.75 -10.86
C ARG A 70 -8.97 -9.10 -10.52
N ASP A 71 -9.64 -9.82 -11.39
CA ASP A 71 -11.07 -10.08 -11.28
C ASP A 71 -11.38 -11.17 -10.25
N ASN A 72 -10.52 -12.19 -10.13
CA ASN A 72 -10.74 -13.33 -9.24
C ASN A 72 -10.26 -13.08 -7.81
N PHE A 73 -9.19 -12.29 -7.61
CA PHE A 73 -8.59 -12.12 -6.28
C PHE A 73 -8.70 -10.69 -5.78
N TRP A 74 -8.24 -9.72 -6.57
CA TRP A 74 -8.18 -8.33 -6.10
C TRP A 74 -9.56 -7.70 -5.94
N ARG A 75 -10.45 -7.84 -6.93
CA ARG A 75 -11.79 -7.24 -6.86
C ARG A 75 -12.60 -7.78 -5.68
N PRO A 76 -12.70 -9.09 -5.45
CA PRO A 76 -13.46 -9.61 -4.29
C PRO A 76 -12.82 -9.19 -2.97
N TYR A 77 -11.49 -9.22 -2.88
CA TYR A 77 -10.76 -8.80 -1.67
C TYR A 77 -11.03 -7.33 -1.32
N ILE A 78 -10.87 -6.42 -2.29
CA ILE A 78 -11.11 -4.99 -2.09
C ILE A 78 -12.57 -4.73 -1.74
N LYS A 79 -13.53 -5.39 -2.41
CA LYS A 79 -14.95 -5.28 -2.08
C LYS A 79 -15.25 -5.69 -0.63
N ARG A 80 -14.70 -6.82 -0.19
CA ARG A 80 -14.86 -7.30 1.18
C ARG A 80 -14.23 -6.34 2.19
N LEU A 81 -13.02 -5.85 1.90
CA LEU A 81 -12.34 -4.88 2.75
C LEU A 81 -13.15 -3.58 2.89
N ALA A 82 -13.68 -3.06 1.78
CA ALA A 82 -14.52 -1.86 1.79
C ALA A 82 -15.81 -2.08 2.58
N ALA A 83 -16.45 -3.25 2.47
CA ALA A 83 -17.65 -3.58 3.25
C ALA A 83 -17.35 -3.62 4.76
N ASN A 84 -16.24 -4.25 5.16
CA ASN A 84 -15.83 -4.28 6.56
C ASN A 84 -15.57 -2.86 7.10
N LEU A 85 -14.81 -2.05 6.37
CA LEU A 85 -14.53 -0.66 6.76
C LEU A 85 -15.82 0.16 6.88
N ALA A 86 -16.80 -0.05 6.00
CA ALA A 86 -18.10 0.62 6.09
C ALA A 86 -18.87 0.20 7.35
N CYS A 87 -18.85 -1.08 7.72
CA CYS A 87 -19.45 -1.56 8.97
C CYS A 87 -18.77 -0.93 10.19
N ASP A 88 -17.43 -0.94 10.24
CA ASP A 88 -16.67 -0.39 11.36
C ASP A 88 -16.94 1.11 11.53
N LEU A 89 -17.07 1.85 10.43
CA LEU A 89 -17.42 3.27 10.45
C LEU A 89 -18.84 3.50 10.96
N ASN A 90 -19.82 2.73 10.47
CA ASN A 90 -21.21 2.86 10.91
C ASN A 90 -21.37 2.54 12.40
N GLU A 91 -20.68 1.50 12.89
CA GLU A 91 -20.67 1.15 14.30
C GLU A 91 -20.08 2.30 15.15
N ALA A 92 -18.95 2.88 14.72
CA ALA A 92 -18.35 4.04 15.39
C ALA A 92 -19.28 5.27 15.41
N GLU A 93 -19.99 5.54 14.30
CA GLU A 93 -20.97 6.63 14.21
C GLU A 93 -22.16 6.39 15.16
N GLU A 94 -22.68 5.16 15.22
CA GLU A 94 -23.76 4.78 16.16
C GLU A 94 -23.33 4.97 17.62
N TYR A 95 -22.11 4.56 17.99
CA TYR A 95 -21.57 4.80 19.34
C TYR A 95 -21.49 6.29 19.67
N LEU A 96 -21.02 7.13 18.75
CA LEU A 96 -20.96 8.58 18.95
C LEU A 96 -22.36 9.16 19.14
N ASN A 97 -23.31 8.78 18.29
CA ASN A 97 -24.69 9.26 18.37
C ASN A 97 -25.36 8.87 19.69
N HIS A 98 -25.20 7.62 20.15
CA HIS A 98 -25.75 7.18 21.43
C HIS A 98 -25.15 7.95 22.62
N ASN A 99 -23.84 8.24 22.59
CA ASN A 99 -23.16 9.02 23.62
C ASN A 99 -23.56 10.51 23.62
N LEU A 100 -23.85 11.09 22.46
CA LEU A 100 -24.34 12.46 22.35
C LEU A 100 -25.79 12.58 22.87
N VAL A 101 -26.65 11.60 22.56
CA VAL A 101 -28.05 11.57 23.00
C VAL A 101 -28.17 11.30 24.50
N SER A 102 -27.35 10.41 25.06
CA SER A 102 -27.37 10.09 26.50
C SER A 102 -26.89 11.27 27.37
N ASN A 103 -25.95 12.07 26.88
CA ASN A 103 -25.52 13.31 27.54
C ASN A 103 -26.61 14.40 27.56
N HIS A 104 -27.61 14.34 26.67
CA HIS A 104 -28.74 15.27 26.63
C HIS A 104 -29.89 14.91 27.59
N ASN A 105 -30.03 13.63 27.98
CA ASN A 105 -31.12 13.18 28.86
C ASN A 105 -30.77 13.25 30.37
N GLY A 106 -29.55 13.67 30.70
CA GLY A 106 -29.01 13.66 32.05
C GLY A 106 -28.66 15.03 32.62
N ASN A 107 -29.37 16.12 32.32
CA ASN A 107 -29.50 17.27 33.23
C ASN A 107 -30.51 18.32 32.73
N LYS A 108 -31.58 18.46 33.50
CA LYS A 108 -32.21 19.70 33.98
C LYS A 108 -32.10 20.94 33.09
N SER A 109 -33.26 21.40 32.59
CA SER A 109 -33.63 22.78 32.25
C SER A 109 -32.47 23.74 31.96
N TRP A 110 -32.10 23.87 30.69
CA TRP A 110 -31.31 24.99 30.23
C TRP A 110 -32.24 26.21 30.08
N CYS A 111 -32.24 27.10 31.08
CA CYS A 111 -32.82 28.42 30.91
C CYS A 111 -31.89 29.25 30.02
N PHE A 112 -32.35 29.55 28.81
CA PHE A 112 -31.66 30.42 27.88
C PHE A 112 -31.69 31.85 28.43
N PHE A 113 -30.57 32.38 28.90
CA PHE A 113 -30.42 33.82 29.14
C PHE A 113 -29.35 34.36 28.20
N HIS A 114 -29.85 35.10 27.21
CA HIS A 114 -29.20 35.90 26.18
C HIS A 114 -27.66 35.89 26.13
N THR A 115 -27.14 35.40 25.01
CA THR A 115 -25.80 35.75 24.52
C THR A 115 -25.80 37.22 24.08
N PHE A 116 -25.06 38.09 24.77
CA PHE A 116 -24.82 39.44 24.28
C PHE A 116 -23.58 39.43 23.39
N MET A 117 -23.79 39.57 22.08
CA MET A 117 -22.72 39.68 21.09
C MET A 117 -22.36 41.17 20.96
N HIS A 118 -21.25 41.61 21.57
CA HIS A 118 -20.74 42.96 21.31
C HIS A 118 -19.73 42.89 20.16
N LEU A 119 -20.11 43.44 19.01
CA LEU A 119 -19.26 43.53 17.83
C LEU A 119 -18.43 44.82 17.90
N SER A 120 -17.14 44.72 18.21
CA SER A 120 -16.23 45.87 18.14
C SER A 120 -15.44 45.80 16.84
N PHE A 121 -15.64 46.78 15.95
CA PHE A 121 -15.00 46.85 14.64
C PHE A 121 -13.73 47.70 14.71
N THR A 122 -12.56 47.09 14.56
CA THR A 122 -11.31 47.85 14.31
C THR A 122 -10.61 47.31 13.06
N SER A 123 -10.15 48.26 12.24
CA SER A 123 -10.14 48.20 10.77
C SER A 123 -9.16 47.22 10.10
N ASN A 124 -8.38 46.39 10.79
CA ASN A 124 -7.27 45.72 10.08
C ASN A 124 -6.95 44.26 10.39
N TYR A 125 -7.61 43.58 11.32
CA TYR A 125 -7.44 42.13 11.48
C TYR A 125 -8.73 41.48 11.96
N HIS A 126 -9.27 40.52 11.19
CA HIS A 126 -10.44 39.73 11.59
C HIS A 126 -10.03 38.75 12.70
N ILE A 127 -10.06 39.21 13.95
CA ILE A 127 -9.89 38.37 15.12
C ILE A 127 -11.27 38.25 15.79
N PHE A 128 -11.84 37.04 15.75
CA PHE A 128 -13.02 36.72 16.55
C PHE A 128 -12.53 36.33 17.95
N GLU A 129 -12.59 37.25 18.91
CA GLU A 129 -12.40 36.88 20.31
C GLU A 129 -13.72 36.34 20.89
N PHE A 130 -13.69 35.07 21.30
CA PHE A 130 -14.72 34.48 22.12
C PHE A 130 -14.27 34.53 23.57
N SER A 131 -14.82 35.44 24.36
CA SER A 131 -14.69 35.39 25.82
C SER A 131 -15.91 34.67 26.40
N VAL A 132 -15.68 33.48 26.95
CA VAL A 132 -16.68 32.73 27.71
C VAL A 132 -16.33 32.87 29.19
N ILE A 133 -17.08 33.70 29.91
CA ILE A 133 -16.92 33.85 31.36
C ILE A 133 -17.75 32.76 32.03
N TRP A 134 -17.07 31.78 32.63
CA TRP A 134 -17.68 30.79 33.50
C TRP A 134 -17.60 31.31 34.95
N GLN A 135 -18.75 31.64 35.55
CA GLN A 135 -18.85 31.82 36.99
C GLN A 135 -19.28 30.48 37.60
N LEU A 136 -18.36 29.81 38.29
CA LEU A 136 -18.70 28.70 39.17
C LEU A 136 -19.39 29.26 40.42
N LYS A 137 -20.36 28.53 40.93
CA LYS A 137 -20.67 28.54 42.35
C LYS A 137 -20.28 27.20 42.95
#